data_AF-A0A1F6K6T2-F1
#
_entry.id   AF-A0A1F6K6T2-F1
#
_cell.length_a   1.000
_cell.length_b   1.000
_cell.length_c   1.000
_cell.angle_alpha   90.00
_cell.angle_beta   90.00
_cell.angle_gamma   90.00
#
_symmetry.space_group_name_H-M   'P 1'
#
loop_
_entity.id
_entity.type
_entity.pdbx_description
1 polymer ?
#
loop_
_entity_poly.entity_id
_entity_poly.type
_entity_poly.pdbx_seq_one_letter_code
_entity_poly.pdbx_strand_id
1 'polypeptide(L)'
;MRRYRFLNKDDIYSALNGLRDAFLAAKDGNEVEEIINGLLTYDEKLKIGRRILVAQYLKNGISFDEIIKMLKVGKNTIASVMKNLDEYPTSFELIDKRGQKVQEEYRKRRYNLVGGPKLMFKKKEYTGFKRKDVAR
;
A
#
# COMPACT_ATOMS: atom_id res chain seq x y z
N MET A 1 -8.92 -18.90 16.86
CA MET A 1 -8.51 -17.74 17.69
C MET A 1 -8.34 -18.14 19.15
N ARG A 2 -7.18 -18.68 19.55
CA ARG A 2 -6.93 -18.98 20.99
C ARG A 2 -6.48 -17.74 21.78
N ARG A 3 -5.79 -16.82 21.11
CA ARG A 3 -5.15 -15.64 21.73
C ARG A 3 -6.13 -14.57 22.24
N TYR A 4 -7.31 -14.45 21.64
CA TYR A 4 -8.28 -13.39 21.96
C TYR A 4 -9.54 -13.93 22.66
N ARG A 5 -9.45 -15.11 23.28
CA ARG A 5 -10.61 -15.77 23.92
C ARG A 5 -11.20 -15.00 25.09
N PHE A 6 -10.45 -14.09 25.68
CA PHE A 6 -10.87 -13.28 26.82
C PHE A 6 -11.53 -11.96 26.41
N LEU A 7 -11.50 -11.60 25.12
CA LEU A 7 -12.16 -10.39 24.64
C LEU A 7 -13.65 -10.66 24.43
N ASN A 8 -14.48 -9.72 24.86
CA ASN A 8 -15.90 -9.74 24.51
C ASN A 8 -16.09 -9.20 23.08
N LYS A 9 -17.32 -9.31 22.56
CA LYS A 9 -17.62 -8.84 21.18
C LYS A 9 -17.42 -7.33 21.03
N ASP A 10 -17.78 -6.56 22.05
CA ASP A 10 -17.71 -5.11 22.03
C ASP A 10 -16.26 -4.61 22.02
N ASP A 11 -15.36 -5.29 22.73
CA ASP A 11 -13.91 -5.04 22.69
C ASP A 11 -13.37 -5.25 21.27
N ILE A 12 -13.77 -6.36 20.64
CA ILE A 12 -13.36 -6.70 19.27
C ILE A 12 -13.88 -5.65 18.28
N TYR A 13 -15.17 -5.29 18.37
CA TYR A 13 -15.75 -4.30 17.46
C TYR A 13 -15.14 -2.92 17.66
N SER A 14 -14.92 -2.50 18.90
CA SER A 14 -14.29 -1.22 19.21
C SER A 14 -12.87 -1.15 18.65
N ALA A 15 -12.08 -2.21 18.83
CA ALA A 15 -10.73 -2.29 18.28
C ALA A 15 -10.73 -2.27 16.74
N LEU A 16 -11.64 -3.00 16.10
CA LEU A 16 -11.75 -3.02 14.63
C LEU A 16 -12.27 -1.69 14.05
N ASN A 17 -13.13 -0.97 14.79
CA ASN A 17 -13.57 0.36 14.40
C ASN A 17 -12.43 1.38 14.48
N GLY A 18 -11.66 1.38 15.59
CA GLY A 18 -10.48 2.24 15.71
C GLY A 18 -9.45 1.98 14.59
N LEU A 19 -9.29 0.73 14.17
CA LEU A 19 -8.45 0.41 13.01
C LEU A 19 -8.98 1.02 11.70
N ARG A 20 -10.30 0.99 11.48
CA ARG A 20 -10.93 1.60 10.29
C ARG A 20 -10.76 3.11 10.30
N ASP A 21 -10.96 3.74 11.46
CA ASP A 21 -10.80 5.18 11.62
C ASP A 21 -9.36 5.59 11.32
N ALA A 22 -8.37 4.83 11.78
CA ALA A 22 -6.96 5.07 11.47
C ALA A 22 -6.66 4.97 9.97
N PHE A 23 -7.29 4.04 9.24
CA PHE A 23 -7.12 3.93 7.78
C PHE A 23 -7.76 5.10 7.01
N LEU A 24 -8.80 5.72 7.56
CA LEU A 24 -9.56 6.79 6.91
C LEU A 24 -9.13 8.21 7.35
N ALA A 25 -8.32 8.32 8.41
CA ALA A 25 -7.92 9.60 8.97
C ALA A 25 -6.93 10.40 8.08
N ALA A 26 -6.07 9.71 7.33
CA ALA A 26 -5.00 10.37 6.58
C ALA A 26 -5.48 10.99 5.26
N LYS A 27 -5.14 12.27 5.05
CA LYS A 27 -5.43 13.04 3.84
C LYS A 27 -4.36 12.91 2.77
N ASP A 28 -3.13 12.60 3.15
CA ASP A 28 -2.00 12.45 2.23
C ASP A 28 -1.01 11.38 2.71
N GLY A 29 0.05 11.16 1.94
CA GLY A 29 1.06 10.15 2.29
C GLY A 29 1.96 10.53 3.47
N ASN A 30 2.06 11.80 3.86
CA ASN A 30 2.80 12.21 5.06
C ASN A 30 2.00 11.84 6.32
N GLU A 31 0.70 12.14 6.34
CA GLU A 31 -0.18 11.72 7.44
C GLU A 31 -0.26 10.19 7.52
N VAL A 32 -0.30 9.47 6.38
CA VAL A 32 -0.20 8.00 6.37
C VAL A 32 1.11 7.53 7.03
N GLU A 33 2.24 8.17 6.69
CA GLU A 33 3.55 7.82 7.25
C GLU A 33 3.59 8.04 8.77
N GLU A 34 3.02 9.15 9.25
CA GLU A 34 2.90 9.47 10.68
C GLU A 34 2.01 8.45 11.42
N ILE A 35 0.81 8.15 10.91
CA ILE A 35 -0.10 7.17 11.50
C ILE A 35 0.56 5.79 11.56
N ILE A 36 1.17 5.34 10.45
CA ILE A 36 1.85 4.05 10.41
C ILE A 36 3.01 4.02 11.40
N ASN A 37 3.76 5.12 11.55
CA ASN A 37 4.87 5.21 12.49
C ASN A 37 4.43 5.19 13.95
N GLY A 38 3.30 5.81 14.28
CA GLY A 38 2.73 5.80 15.63
C GLY A 38 2.07 4.48 16.00
N LEU A 39 1.43 3.79 15.05
CA LEU A 39 0.63 2.59 15.34
C LEU A 39 1.41 1.28 15.23
N LEU A 40 2.35 1.18 14.28
CA LEU A 40 2.95 -0.10 13.90
C LEU A 40 4.45 -0.13 14.24
N THR A 41 4.90 -1.30 14.67
CA THR A 41 6.34 -1.61 14.74
C THR A 41 6.94 -1.72 13.34
N TYR A 42 8.25 -1.59 13.23
CA TYR A 42 8.97 -1.78 11.96
C TYR A 42 8.68 -3.14 11.32
N ASP A 43 8.64 -4.19 12.12
CA ASP A 43 8.36 -5.56 11.67
C ASP A 43 6.94 -5.71 11.13
N GLU A 44 5.94 -5.07 11.76
CA GLU A 44 4.56 -5.09 11.29
C GLU A 44 4.42 -4.37 9.95
N LYS A 45 5.07 -3.21 9.78
CA LYS A 45 5.13 -2.48 8.51
C LYS A 45 5.69 -3.36 7.39
N LEU A 46 6.83 -3.99 7.65
CA LEU A 46 7.46 -4.89 6.68
C LEU A 46 6.58 -6.11 6.36
N LYS A 47 5.94 -6.72 7.37
CA LYS A 47 5.04 -7.86 7.16
C LYS A 47 3.85 -7.49 6.30
N ILE A 48 3.21 -6.35 6.55
CA ILE A 48 2.07 -5.86 5.77
C ILE A 48 2.54 -5.54 4.34
N GLY A 49 3.61 -4.76 4.17
CA GLY A 49 4.15 -4.41 2.86
C GLY A 49 4.53 -5.63 2.02
N ARG A 50 5.20 -6.63 2.63
CA ARG A 50 5.55 -7.88 1.93
C ARG A 50 4.32 -8.66 1.50
N ARG A 51 3.24 -8.69 2.29
CA ARG A 51 1.99 -9.38 1.87
C ARG A 51 1.35 -8.73 0.64
N ILE A 52 1.40 -7.40 0.56
CA ILE A 52 0.93 -6.66 -0.63
C ILE A 52 1.79 -7.02 -1.86
N LEU A 53 3.12 -7.04 -1.71
CA LEU A 53 4.02 -7.42 -2.81
C LEU A 53 3.85 -8.87 -3.25
N VAL A 54 3.69 -9.80 -2.30
CA VAL A 54 3.37 -11.20 -2.60
C VAL A 54 2.10 -11.29 -3.42
N ALA A 55 1.03 -10.58 -3.03
CA ALA A 55 -0.23 -10.60 -3.75
C ALA A 55 -0.08 -10.08 -5.19
N GLN A 56 0.69 -9.00 -5.39
CA GLN A 56 0.99 -8.46 -6.72
C GLN A 56 1.78 -9.45 -7.59
N TYR A 57 2.78 -10.12 -7.01
CA TYR A 57 3.55 -11.14 -7.73
C TYR A 57 2.71 -12.36 -8.10
N LEU A 58 1.84 -12.83 -7.20
CA LEU A 58 0.90 -13.91 -7.49
C LEU A 58 -0.04 -13.54 -8.63
N LYS A 59 -0.61 -12.32 -8.63
CA LYS A 59 -1.45 -11.82 -9.72
C LYS A 59 -0.72 -11.75 -11.06
N ASN A 60 0.59 -11.48 -11.03
CA ASN A 60 1.44 -11.42 -12.23
C ASN A 60 1.98 -12.79 -12.67
N GLY A 61 1.52 -13.89 -12.06
CA GLY A 61 1.92 -15.25 -12.43
C GLY A 61 3.34 -15.64 -11.98
N ILE A 62 3.94 -14.89 -11.06
CA ILE A 62 5.27 -15.23 -10.53
C ILE A 62 5.19 -16.47 -9.65
N SER A 63 6.13 -17.39 -9.81
CA SER A 63 6.13 -18.66 -9.08
C SER A 63 6.44 -18.48 -7.59
N PHE A 64 5.97 -19.43 -6.77
CA PHE A 64 6.23 -19.43 -5.32
C PHE A 64 7.74 -19.37 -5.02
N ASP A 65 8.56 -20.14 -5.74
CA ASP A 65 10.00 -20.21 -5.49
C ASP A 65 10.71 -18.88 -5.81
N GLU A 66 10.27 -18.18 -6.86
CA GLU A 66 10.78 -16.84 -7.18
C GLU A 66 10.38 -15.81 -6.12
N ILE A 67 9.13 -15.84 -5.66
CA ILE A 67 8.65 -14.96 -4.58
C ILE A 67 9.46 -15.17 -3.30
N ILE A 68 9.75 -16.43 -2.94
CA ILE A 68 10.60 -16.77 -1.78
C ILE A 68 12.00 -16.19 -1.97
N LYS A 69 12.60 -16.36 -3.16
CA LYS A 69 13.95 -15.86 -3.45
C LYS A 69 14.03 -14.34 -3.37
N MET A 70 13.05 -13.63 -3.93
CA MET A 70 13.00 -12.17 -3.99
C MET A 70 12.65 -11.52 -2.66
N LEU A 71 11.58 -11.98 -2.00
CA LEU A 71 11.02 -11.31 -0.82
C LEU A 71 11.48 -11.93 0.51
N LYS A 72 12.17 -13.08 0.46
CA LYS A 72 12.60 -13.84 1.64
C LYS A 72 11.43 -14.10 2.60
N VAL A 73 10.27 -14.47 2.04
CA VAL A 73 9.06 -14.84 2.77
C VAL A 73 8.92 -16.36 2.81
N GLY A 74 8.32 -16.89 3.89
CA GLY A 74 8.06 -18.31 4.00
C GLY A 74 6.88 -18.78 3.13
N LYS A 75 6.91 -20.06 2.73
CA LYS A 75 5.84 -20.71 1.94
C LYS A 75 4.45 -20.51 2.53
N ASN A 76 4.34 -20.62 3.86
CA ASN A 76 3.06 -20.43 4.57
C ASN A 76 2.48 -19.02 4.40
N THR A 77 3.34 -18.00 4.34
CA THR A 77 2.89 -16.62 4.10
C THR A 77 2.33 -16.49 2.69
N ILE A 78 3.02 -17.07 1.69
CA ILE A 78 2.56 -17.03 0.30
C ILE A 78 1.23 -17.77 0.16
N ALA A 79 1.13 -19.00 0.70
CA ALA A 79 -0.11 -19.77 0.70
C ALA A 79 -1.27 -19.03 1.38
N SER A 80 -1.00 -18.38 2.52
CA SER A 80 -2.01 -17.57 3.21
C SER A 80 -2.45 -16.36 2.39
N VAL A 81 -1.54 -15.71 1.66
CA VAL A 81 -1.89 -14.58 0.79
C VAL A 81 -2.67 -15.06 -0.43
N MET A 82 -2.30 -16.19 -1.02
CA MET A 82 -3.05 -16.80 -2.14
C MET A 82 -4.49 -17.11 -1.73
N LYS A 83 -4.69 -17.77 -0.59
CA LYS A 83 -6.02 -18.03 -0.03
C LYS A 83 -6.83 -16.73 0.17
N ASN A 84 -6.19 -15.68 0.68
CA ASN A 84 -6.86 -14.40 0.90
C ASN A 84 -7.19 -13.68 -0.41
N LEU A 85 -6.40 -13.87 -1.47
CA LEU A 85 -6.73 -13.34 -2.80
C LEU A 85 -8.01 -13.99 -3.33
N ASP A 86 -8.17 -15.30 -3.12
CA ASP A 86 -9.37 -16.03 -3.54
C ASP A 86 -10.60 -15.67 -2.69
N GLU A 87 -10.42 -15.54 -1.37
CA GLU A 87 -11.51 -15.22 -0.43
C GLU A 87 -11.95 -13.74 -0.47
N TYR A 88 -11.02 -12.83 -0.78
CA TYR A 88 -11.25 -11.38 -0.76
C TYR A 88 -10.74 -10.70 -2.04
N PRO A 89 -11.28 -11.05 -3.23
CA PRO A 89 -10.74 -10.60 -4.52
C PRO A 89 -10.73 -9.07 -4.66
N THR A 90 -11.77 -8.41 -4.16
CA THR A 90 -11.91 -6.95 -4.20
C THR A 90 -10.90 -6.20 -3.32
N SER A 91 -10.35 -6.83 -2.28
CA SER A 91 -9.48 -6.14 -1.32
C SER A 91 -8.20 -5.60 -1.99
N PHE A 92 -7.52 -6.44 -2.75
CA PHE A 92 -6.30 -6.05 -3.46
C PHE A 92 -6.59 -5.18 -4.68
N GLU A 93 -7.73 -5.37 -5.33
CA GLU A 93 -8.16 -4.47 -6.41
C GLU A 93 -8.33 -3.03 -5.93
N LEU A 94 -8.94 -2.81 -4.75
CA LEU A 94 -9.07 -1.47 -4.17
C LEU A 94 -7.70 -0.83 -3.93
N ILE A 95 -6.74 -1.60 -3.40
CA ILE A 95 -5.36 -1.16 -3.17
C ILE A 95 -4.69 -0.79 -4.50
N ASP A 96 -4.77 -1.65 -5.51
CA ASP A 96 -4.17 -1.43 -6.82
C ASP A 96 -4.77 -0.21 -7.51
N LYS A 97 -6.10 -0.08 -7.50
CA LYS A 97 -6.84 1.03 -8.10
C LYS A 97 -6.51 2.37 -7.44
N ARG A 98 -6.40 2.41 -6.10
CA ARG A 98 -5.95 3.61 -5.39
C ARG A 98 -4.49 3.91 -5.71
N GLY A 99 -3.63 2.89 -5.72
CA GLY A 99 -2.20 3.02 -6.04
C GLY A 99 -1.96 3.61 -7.44
N GLN A 100 -2.75 3.20 -8.44
CA GLN A 100 -2.72 3.71 -9.80
C GLN A 100 -3.13 5.19 -9.86
N LYS A 101 -4.26 5.57 -9.24
CA LYS A 101 -4.70 6.98 -9.17
C LYS A 101 -3.62 7.89 -8.58
N VAL A 102 -3.03 7.45 -7.48
CA VAL A 102 -1.93 8.17 -6.81
C VAL A 102 -0.72 8.31 -7.75
N GLN A 103 -0.39 7.25 -8.48
CA GLN A 103 0.74 7.24 -9.40
C GLN A 103 0.51 8.15 -10.62
N GLU A 104 -0.72 8.19 -11.13
CA GLU A 104 -1.11 9.07 -12.23
C GLU A 104 -1.04 10.54 -11.81
N GLU A 105 -1.58 10.89 -10.64
CA GLU A 105 -1.52 12.26 -10.12
C GLU A 105 -0.07 12.69 -9.87
N TYR A 106 0.75 11.81 -9.29
CA TYR A 106 2.19 12.03 -9.14
C TYR A 106 2.87 12.28 -10.49
N ARG A 107 2.59 11.46 -11.50
CA ARG A 107 3.17 11.60 -12.86
C ARG A 107 2.79 12.91 -13.52
N LYS A 108 1.57 13.41 -13.30
CA LYS A 108 1.10 14.70 -13.83
C LYS A 108 1.83 15.88 -13.19
N ARG A 109 2.11 15.82 -11.88
CA ARG A 109 2.64 16.95 -11.11
C ARG A 109 4.15 16.96 -10.90
N ARG A 110 4.84 15.82 -11.11
CA ARG A 110 6.28 15.70 -10.87
C ARG A 110 7.15 16.53 -11.82
N TYR A 111 6.64 16.94 -12.98
CA TYR A 111 7.41 17.70 -13.96
C TYR A 111 6.62 18.90 -14.48
N ASN A 112 7.27 20.06 -14.51
CA ASN A 112 6.81 21.21 -15.26
C ASN A 112 7.51 21.25 -16.62
N LEU A 113 6.78 21.67 -17.65
CA LEU A 113 7.35 21.92 -18.97
C LEU A 113 7.84 23.37 -19.02
N VAL A 114 9.15 23.55 -18.95
CA VAL A 114 9.81 24.86 -18.89
C VAL A 114 10.46 25.15 -20.24
N GLY A 115 10.21 26.35 -20.76
CA GLY A 115 10.72 26.81 -22.04
C GLY A 115 9.88 27.93 -22.62
N GLY A 116 10.51 28.83 -23.38
CA GLY A 116 9.84 29.91 -24.09
C GLY A 116 8.84 29.38 -25.14
N PRO A 117 7.86 30.21 -25.55
CA PRO A 117 6.76 29.78 -26.43
C PRO A 117 7.22 29.30 -27.82
N LYS A 118 8.42 29.68 -28.27
CA LYS A 118 8.99 29.31 -29.57
C LYS A 118 9.76 27.97 -29.58
N LEU A 119 9.94 27.30 -28.44
CA LEU A 119 10.65 26.02 -28.39
C LEU A 119 9.72 24.87 -28.79
N MET A 120 10.07 24.14 -29.86
CA MET A 120 9.36 22.91 -30.25
C MET A 120 9.39 21.83 -29.16
N PHE A 121 10.49 21.75 -28.40
CA PHE A 121 10.64 20.80 -27.30
C PHE A 121 10.86 21.55 -25.99
N LYS A 122 9.85 21.51 -25.10
CA LYS A 122 9.97 22.07 -23.75
C LYS A 122 10.81 21.14 -22.86
N LYS A 123 11.68 21.72 -22.04
CA LYS A 123 12.47 20.95 -21.06
C LYS A 123 11.56 20.53 -19.90
N LYS A 124 11.77 19.32 -19.37
CA LYS A 124 11.09 18.84 -18.16
C LYS A 124 11.91 19.21 -16.94
N GLU A 125 11.37 20.06 -16.08
CA GLU A 125 11.99 20.41 -14.80
C GLU A 125 11.23 19.73 -13.65
N TYR A 126 11.97 19.10 -12.74
CA TYR A 126 11.38 18.39 -11.59
C TYR A 126 10.84 19.39 -10.56
N THR A 127 9.60 19.20 -10.12
CA THR A 127 8.89 20.17 -9.28
C THR A 127 9.18 20.03 -7.78
N GLY A 128 9.94 19.01 -7.38
CA GLY A 128 10.11 18.67 -5.96
C GLY A 128 8.96 17.85 -5.36
N PHE A 129 7.83 17.76 -6.06
CA PHE A 129 6.64 17.03 -5.62
C PHE A 129 6.94 15.53 -5.48
N LYS A 130 6.67 14.93 -4.31
CA LYS A 130 6.90 13.50 -4.02
C LYS A 130 5.58 12.73 -4.10
N ARG A 131 5.65 11.40 -4.28
CA ARG A 131 4.47 10.52 -4.31
C ARG A 131 3.67 10.55 -2.99
N LYS A 132 4.32 10.88 -1.88
CA LYS A 132 3.66 11.02 -0.58
C LYS A 132 2.89 12.33 -0.44
N ASP A 133 3.16 13.33 -1.26
CA ASP A 133 2.44 14.61 -1.25
C ASP A 133 1.11 14.53 -2.05
N VAL A 134 0.82 13.37 -2.63
CA VAL A 134 -0.45 13.09 -3.32
C VAL A 134 -1.52 12.77 -2.29
N ALA A 135 -2.69 13.40 -2.43
CA ALA A 135 -3.85 13.16 -1.58
C ALA A 135 -4.27 11.67 -1.56
N ARG A 136 -4.78 11.21 -0.41
CA ARG A 136 -5.11 9.81 -0.11
C ARG A 136 -6.60 9.50 -0.08
#